data_AF-A0A7U9X7K0-F1
#
_entry.id   AF-A0A7U9X7K0-F1
#
_cell.length_a   1.000
_cell.length_b   1.000
_cell.length_c   1.000
_cell.angle_alpha   90.00
_cell.angle_beta   90.00
_cell.angle_gamma   90.00
#
_symmetry.space_group_name_H-M   'P 1'
#
loop_
_entity.id
_entity.type
_entity.pdbx_description
1 polymer ?
#
loop_
_entity_poly.entity_id
_entity_poly.type
_entity_poly.pdbx_seq_one_letter_code
_entity_poly.pdbx_strand_id
1 'polypeptide(L)'
;MTGLLEMREKLRTFYGKYELYVTAGLKFVLGLVVFSVINGNIGYMERLNQPAAVLLLSLLCAFFPINAMVVLACGLILLHLFAVSMEACAIGLCLFLLLLFLYGKFAPRNGYSAILTTVLCFFRVPQVMPAAVGMLKGPSAYFSVLCGTVTYYYLRGVQDNLVNFTSTEETEGLAKFTAALKIFTGNKEMYLVLAAFLVTSLTVYLIRRQAISHAWRAAMVVGNVLQLIIFLLGYILLDLTDRILWVFAGILISMAVCLVLEFFLYNLDYSRVERVQFEDDEYYYFVKAVPKVFVAKKEKRVKRITARKRTTVGRRELAEELDIDQDLLD
;
A
#
# COMPACT_ATOMS: atom_id res chain seq x y z
N MET A 1 18.56 -18.09 -8.30
CA MET A 1 18.22 -16.68 -8.66
C MET A 1 17.39 -16.57 -9.93
N THR A 2 17.69 -17.32 -11.00
CA THR A 2 16.92 -17.35 -12.25
C THR A 2 15.43 -17.66 -12.05
N GLY A 3 15.06 -18.63 -11.21
CA GLY A 3 13.65 -18.97 -10.95
C GLY A 3 12.82 -17.85 -10.33
N LEU A 4 13.37 -17.10 -9.36
CA LEU A 4 12.70 -15.94 -8.73
C LEU A 4 12.48 -14.82 -9.73
N LEU A 5 13.46 -14.58 -10.62
CA LEU A 5 13.36 -13.55 -11.66
C LEU A 5 12.36 -13.95 -12.75
N GLU A 6 12.33 -15.22 -13.17
CA GLU A 6 11.30 -15.74 -14.08
C GLU A 6 9.90 -15.63 -13.49
N MET A 7 9.74 -15.94 -12.19
CA MET A 7 8.47 -15.80 -11.48
C MET A 7 8.01 -14.34 -11.46
N ARG A 8 8.92 -13.40 -11.16
CA ARG A 8 8.63 -11.95 -11.19
C ARG A 8 8.15 -11.50 -12.58
N GLU A 9 8.81 -11.94 -13.64
CA GLU A 9 8.44 -11.55 -15.00
C GLU A 9 7.09 -12.13 -15.42
N LYS A 10 6.80 -13.39 -15.03
CA LYS A 10 5.48 -14.01 -15.20
C LYS A 10 4.39 -13.25 -14.45
N LEU A 11 4.62 -12.90 -13.18
CA LEU A 11 3.71 -12.08 -12.37
C LEU A 11 3.44 -10.72 -13.01
N ARG A 12 4.49 -10.04 -13.49
CA ARG A 12 4.37 -8.76 -14.18
C ARG A 12 3.55 -8.86 -15.46
N THR A 13 3.79 -9.90 -16.26
CA THR A 13 3.04 -10.16 -17.49
C THR A 13 1.57 -10.50 -17.18
N PHE A 14 1.32 -11.29 -16.14
CA PHE A 14 -0.03 -11.62 -15.68
C PHE A 14 -0.78 -10.38 -15.20
N TYR A 15 -0.15 -9.56 -14.35
CA TYR A 15 -0.72 -8.30 -13.88
C TYR A 15 -1.02 -7.36 -15.05
N GLY A 16 -0.11 -7.20 -16.00
CA GLY A 16 -0.33 -6.36 -17.18
C GLY A 16 -1.47 -6.85 -18.09
N LYS A 17 -1.71 -8.16 -18.15
CA LYS A 17 -2.80 -8.73 -18.96
C LYS A 17 -4.18 -8.61 -18.29
N TYR A 18 -4.23 -8.71 -16.96
CA TYR A 18 -5.46 -8.76 -16.18
C TYR A 18 -5.58 -7.58 -15.19
N GLU A 19 -4.97 -6.44 -15.49
CA GLU A 19 -4.82 -5.31 -14.57
C GLU A 19 -6.15 -4.89 -13.93
N LEU A 20 -7.22 -4.76 -14.73
CA LEU A 20 -8.55 -4.38 -14.25
C LEU A 20 -9.07 -5.36 -13.19
N TYR A 21 -9.04 -6.66 -13.48
CA TYR A 21 -9.57 -7.71 -12.61
C TYR A 21 -8.71 -7.88 -11.34
N VAL A 22 -7.39 -7.87 -11.49
CA VAL A 22 -6.46 -8.00 -10.36
C VAL A 22 -6.57 -6.79 -9.43
N THR A 23 -6.67 -5.58 -9.98
CA THR A 23 -6.84 -4.35 -9.20
C THR A 23 -8.17 -4.35 -8.45
N ALA A 24 -9.27 -4.73 -9.11
CA ALA A 24 -10.58 -4.84 -8.47
C ALA A 24 -10.57 -5.89 -7.35
N GLY A 25 -9.96 -7.07 -7.59
CA GLY A 25 -9.80 -8.11 -6.59
C GLY A 25 -8.97 -7.68 -5.38
N LEU A 26 -7.85 -6.98 -5.61
CA LEU A 26 -7.03 -6.42 -4.52
C LEU A 26 -7.79 -5.38 -3.70
N LYS A 27 -8.56 -4.50 -4.34
CA LYS A 27 -9.43 -3.54 -3.64
C LYS A 27 -10.53 -4.23 -2.85
N PHE A 28 -11.13 -5.28 -3.38
CA PHE A 28 -12.14 -6.07 -2.66
C PHE A 28 -11.55 -6.67 -1.39
N VAL A 29 -10.40 -7.35 -1.49
CA VAL A 29 -9.70 -7.92 -0.34
C VAL A 29 -9.27 -6.84 0.67
N LEU A 30 -8.74 -5.72 0.19
CA LEU A 30 -8.39 -4.59 1.05
C LEU A 30 -9.62 -4.04 1.78
N GLY A 31 -10.73 -3.85 1.06
CA GLY A 31 -12.00 -3.40 1.63
C GLY A 31 -12.51 -4.36 2.71
N LEU A 32 -12.46 -5.68 2.45
CA LEU A 32 -12.83 -6.69 3.43
C LEU A 32 -12.02 -6.54 4.72
N VAL A 33 -10.69 -6.45 4.60
CA VAL A 33 -9.81 -6.27 5.77
C VAL A 33 -10.15 -4.98 6.52
N VAL A 34 -10.28 -3.86 5.80
CA VAL A 34 -10.53 -2.55 6.40
C VAL A 34 -11.85 -2.51 7.16
N PHE A 35 -12.95 -2.89 6.51
CA PHE A 35 -14.27 -2.85 7.13
C PHE A 35 -14.42 -3.90 8.24
N SER A 36 -13.77 -5.07 8.11
CA SER A 36 -13.72 -6.06 9.20
C SER A 36 -12.95 -5.54 10.42
N VAL A 37 -11.83 -4.85 10.21
CA VAL A 37 -11.04 -4.25 11.29
C VAL A 37 -11.86 -3.14 11.98
N ILE A 38 -12.56 -2.31 11.23
CA ILE A 38 -13.43 -1.27 11.79
C ILE A 38 -14.52 -1.91 12.67
N ASN A 39 -15.26 -2.88 12.14
CA ASN A 39 -16.32 -3.57 12.87
C ASN A 39 -15.79 -4.33 14.10
N GLY A 40 -14.66 -5.03 13.97
CA GLY A 40 -14.07 -5.78 15.07
C GLY A 40 -13.57 -4.90 16.23
N ASN A 41 -13.27 -3.62 15.96
CA ASN A 41 -12.77 -2.69 16.99
C ASN A 41 -13.86 -1.74 17.51
N ILE A 42 -14.77 -1.28 16.64
CA ILE A 42 -15.69 -0.15 16.91
C ILE A 42 -17.12 -0.55 16.54
N GLY A 43 -17.44 -1.85 16.54
CA GLY A 43 -18.71 -2.42 16.11
C GLY A 43 -19.94 -2.11 16.98
N TYR A 44 -20.05 -0.90 17.53
CA TYR A 44 -21.12 -0.51 18.47
C TYR A 44 -22.51 -0.50 17.83
N MET A 45 -22.63 -0.12 16.55
CA MET A 45 -23.91 -0.17 15.85
C MET A 45 -24.18 -1.57 15.26
N GLU A 46 -25.05 -2.34 15.92
CA GLU A 46 -25.35 -3.74 15.56
C GLU A 46 -25.79 -3.92 14.10
N ARG A 47 -26.58 -2.98 13.56
CA ARG A 47 -27.08 -3.03 12.17
C ARG A 47 -25.95 -3.04 11.13
N LEU A 48 -24.80 -2.44 11.44
CA LEU A 48 -23.62 -2.43 10.56
C LEU A 48 -22.56 -3.44 10.98
N ASN A 49 -22.64 -3.99 12.19
CA ASN A 49 -21.70 -4.99 12.70
C ASN A 49 -21.94 -6.41 12.12
N GLN A 50 -22.82 -6.55 11.13
CA GLN A 50 -23.08 -7.81 10.43
C GLN A 50 -22.06 -8.05 9.31
N PRO A 51 -21.63 -9.32 9.08
CA PRO A 51 -20.67 -9.65 8.02
C PRO A 51 -21.21 -9.33 6.62
N ALA A 52 -22.53 -9.35 6.43
CA ALA A 52 -23.16 -8.96 5.17
C ALA A 52 -22.88 -7.50 4.79
N ALA A 53 -22.86 -6.57 5.77
CA ALA A 53 -22.57 -5.16 5.51
C ALA A 53 -21.11 -4.96 5.06
N VAL A 54 -20.17 -5.67 5.71
CA VAL A 54 -18.75 -5.70 5.33
C VAL A 54 -18.55 -6.22 3.91
N LEU A 55 -19.25 -7.31 3.55
CA LEU A 55 -19.19 -7.89 2.21
C LEU A 55 -19.75 -6.94 1.14
N LEU A 56 -20.87 -6.28 1.41
CA LEU A 56 -21.46 -5.33 0.46
C LEU A 56 -20.58 -4.09 0.25
N LEU A 57 -20.07 -3.49 1.34
CA LEU A 57 -19.18 -2.32 1.26
C LEU A 57 -17.86 -2.65 0.55
N SER A 58 -17.26 -3.81 0.85
CA SER A 58 -16.03 -4.24 0.17
C SER A 58 -16.25 -4.50 -1.32
N LEU A 59 -17.39 -5.11 -1.70
CA LEU A 59 -17.77 -5.32 -3.10
C LEU A 59 -17.95 -3.99 -3.84
N LEU A 60 -18.65 -3.03 -3.22
CA LEU A 60 -18.79 -1.67 -3.76
C LEU A 60 -17.41 -1.03 -4.00
N CYS A 61 -16.52 -1.12 -3.03
CA CYS A 61 -15.16 -0.56 -3.12
C CYS A 61 -14.29 -1.23 -4.20
N ALA A 62 -14.60 -2.45 -4.64
CA ALA A 62 -13.87 -3.12 -5.71
C ALA A 62 -13.96 -2.34 -7.04
N PHE A 63 -15.12 -1.74 -7.31
CA PHE A 63 -15.41 -1.01 -8.55
C PHE A 63 -15.06 0.48 -8.47
N PHE A 64 -15.00 1.05 -7.26
CA PHE A 64 -14.76 2.47 -7.05
C PHE A 64 -13.26 2.83 -6.95
N PRO A 65 -12.89 4.12 -7.13
CA PRO A 65 -11.54 4.58 -6.85
C PRO A 65 -11.19 4.43 -5.36
N ILE A 66 -9.90 4.28 -5.05
CA ILE A 66 -9.44 4.06 -3.66
C ILE A 66 -9.87 5.18 -2.70
N ASN A 67 -10.02 6.41 -3.20
CA ASN A 67 -10.48 7.54 -2.38
C ASN A 67 -11.93 7.37 -1.90
N ALA A 68 -12.77 6.69 -2.68
CA ALA A 68 -14.12 6.37 -2.24
C ALA A 68 -14.07 5.41 -1.04
N MET A 69 -13.15 4.44 -1.04
CA MET A 69 -12.95 3.54 0.10
C MET A 69 -12.51 4.32 1.36
N VAL A 70 -11.65 5.34 1.22
CA VAL A 70 -11.27 6.21 2.36
C VAL A 70 -12.51 6.91 2.94
N VAL A 71 -13.33 7.53 2.09
CA VAL A 71 -14.53 8.25 2.52
C VAL A 71 -15.56 7.29 3.15
N LEU A 72 -15.76 6.12 2.55
CA LEU A 72 -16.66 5.09 3.08
C LEU A 72 -16.17 4.54 4.43
N ALA A 73 -14.86 4.35 4.60
CA ALA A 73 -14.28 3.96 5.87
C ALA A 73 -14.48 5.03 6.96
N CYS A 74 -14.24 6.31 6.63
CA CYS A 74 -14.54 7.42 7.54
C CYS A 74 -16.03 7.46 7.90
N GLY A 75 -16.91 7.31 6.91
CA GLY A 75 -18.36 7.28 7.13
C GLY A 75 -18.79 6.12 8.04
N LEU A 76 -18.27 4.91 7.81
CA LEU A 76 -18.55 3.75 8.65
C LEU A 76 -18.09 3.99 10.09
N ILE A 77 -16.89 4.52 10.28
CA ILE A 77 -16.37 4.88 11.61
C ILE A 77 -17.30 5.90 12.29
N LEU A 78 -17.73 6.95 11.59
CA LEU A 78 -18.64 7.96 12.15
C LEU A 78 -19.98 7.36 12.56
N LEU A 79 -20.55 6.47 11.77
CA LEU A 79 -21.80 5.78 12.11
C LEU A 79 -21.66 4.93 13.38
N HIS A 80 -20.51 4.27 13.53
CA HIS A 80 -20.20 3.54 14.76
C HIS A 80 -19.97 4.45 15.97
N LEU A 81 -19.30 5.59 15.80
CA LEU A 81 -19.13 6.59 16.87
C LEU A 81 -20.45 7.24 17.26
N PHE A 82 -21.36 7.45 16.32
CA PHE A 82 -22.70 7.96 16.58
C PHE A 82 -23.50 7.03 17.51
N ALA A 83 -23.31 5.71 17.38
CA ALA A 83 -23.90 4.74 18.29
C ALA A 83 -23.27 4.76 19.70
N VAL A 84 -22.08 5.34 19.88
CA VAL A 84 -21.44 5.51 21.19
C VAL A 84 -21.93 6.80 21.86
N SER A 85 -21.73 7.94 21.20
CA SER A 85 -22.14 9.26 21.72
C SER A 85 -22.15 10.29 20.59
N MET A 86 -23.01 11.31 20.72
CA MET A 86 -23.11 12.38 19.72
C MET A 86 -21.86 13.25 19.71
N GLU A 87 -21.25 13.47 20.88
CA GLU A 87 -20.06 14.29 21.08
C GLU A 87 -18.82 13.65 20.44
N ALA A 88 -18.60 12.34 20.63
CA ALA A 88 -17.52 11.62 19.96
C ALA A 88 -17.72 11.67 18.44
N CYS A 89 -18.94 11.46 17.95
CA CYS A 89 -19.22 11.57 16.52
C CYS A 89 -18.94 12.98 15.96
N ALA A 90 -19.36 14.04 16.64
CA ALA A 90 -19.17 15.42 16.18
C ALA A 90 -17.67 15.79 16.08
N ILE A 91 -16.88 15.39 17.06
CA ILE A 91 -15.42 15.65 17.08
C ILE A 91 -14.72 14.79 16.03
N GLY A 92 -15.10 13.53 15.90
CA GLY A 92 -14.60 12.64 14.86
C GLY A 92 -14.91 13.18 13.46
N LEU A 93 -16.09 13.78 13.26
CA LEU A 93 -16.47 14.42 12.00
C LEU A 93 -15.58 15.63 11.71
N CYS A 94 -15.36 16.51 12.68
CA CYS A 94 -14.46 17.65 12.53
C CYS A 94 -13.03 17.19 12.18
N LEU A 95 -12.53 16.17 12.88
CA LEU A 95 -11.22 15.57 12.62
C LEU A 95 -11.15 14.99 11.21
N PHE A 96 -12.10 14.15 10.81
CA PHE A 96 -12.07 13.52 9.50
C PHE A 96 -12.23 14.51 8.36
N LEU A 97 -13.01 15.58 8.53
CA LEU A 97 -13.03 16.67 7.56
C LEU A 97 -11.64 17.29 7.42
N LEU A 98 -10.99 17.65 8.53
CA LEU A 98 -9.63 18.20 8.51
C LEU A 98 -8.64 17.24 7.84
N LEU A 99 -8.66 15.96 8.20
CA LEU A 99 -7.78 14.94 7.63
C LEU A 99 -8.07 14.72 6.13
N LEU A 100 -9.34 14.70 5.71
CA LEU A 100 -9.73 14.57 4.30
C LEU A 100 -9.32 15.80 3.48
N PHE A 101 -9.42 17.01 4.03
CA PHE A 101 -8.91 18.21 3.38
C PHE A 101 -7.38 18.17 3.21
N LEU A 102 -6.66 17.79 4.27
CA LEU A 102 -5.20 17.68 4.23
C LEU A 102 -4.77 16.59 3.24
N TYR A 103 -5.39 15.41 3.32
CA TYR A 103 -5.16 14.30 2.41
C TYR A 103 -5.49 14.67 0.95
N GLY A 104 -6.65 15.29 0.70
CA GLY A 104 -7.10 15.66 -0.63
C GLY A 104 -6.23 16.73 -1.27
N LYS A 105 -5.71 17.69 -0.49
CA LYS A 105 -4.82 18.74 -0.98
C LYS A 105 -3.41 18.24 -1.28
N PHE A 106 -2.83 17.46 -0.36
CA PHE A 106 -1.40 17.13 -0.44
C PHE A 106 -1.12 15.73 -1.02
N ALA A 107 -2.04 14.77 -0.85
CA ALA A 107 -1.81 13.36 -1.17
C ALA A 107 -2.98 12.65 -1.89
N PRO A 108 -3.72 13.29 -2.82
CA PRO A 108 -5.00 12.75 -3.35
C PRO A 108 -4.88 11.41 -4.09
N ARG A 109 -3.66 11.02 -4.50
CA ARG A 109 -3.38 9.75 -5.19
C ARG A 109 -2.85 8.64 -4.26
N ASN A 110 -2.71 8.91 -2.96
CA ASN A 110 -2.06 8.01 -2.01
C ASN A 110 -3.04 7.38 -1.01
N GLY A 111 -4.31 7.16 -1.39
CA GLY A 111 -5.34 6.65 -0.49
C GLY A 111 -5.00 5.30 0.15
N TYR A 112 -4.27 4.45 -0.60
CA TYR A 112 -3.71 3.20 -0.07
C TYR A 112 -2.82 3.43 1.15
N SER A 113 -2.02 4.49 1.17
CA SER A 113 -1.11 4.78 2.29
C SER A 113 -1.89 5.13 3.56
N ALA A 114 -2.95 5.93 3.47
CA ALA A 114 -3.78 6.26 4.64
C ALA A 114 -4.45 5.02 5.22
N ILE A 115 -5.12 4.25 4.36
CA ILE A 115 -5.85 3.05 4.76
C ILE A 115 -4.90 2.01 5.36
N LEU A 116 -3.82 1.69 4.66
CA LEU A 116 -2.89 0.66 5.08
C LEU A 116 -2.16 1.06 6.38
N THR A 117 -1.89 2.35 6.58
CA THR A 117 -1.31 2.82 7.85
C THR A 117 -2.24 2.56 9.02
N THR A 118 -3.52 2.95 8.91
CA THR A 118 -4.50 2.69 9.98
C THR A 118 -4.61 1.20 10.27
N VAL A 119 -4.72 0.37 9.24
CA VAL A 119 -4.81 -1.09 9.38
C VAL A 119 -3.57 -1.69 10.05
N LEU A 120 -2.37 -1.28 9.63
CA LEU A 120 -1.12 -1.79 10.21
C LEU A 120 -0.89 -1.30 11.64
N CYS A 121 -1.41 -0.12 12.01
CA CYS A 121 -1.46 0.31 13.41
C CYS A 121 -2.29 -0.65 14.27
N PHE A 122 -3.47 -1.07 13.79
CA PHE A 122 -4.29 -2.06 14.48
C PHE A 122 -3.57 -3.41 14.65
N PHE A 123 -2.84 -3.86 13.62
CA PHE A 123 -2.01 -5.08 13.69
C PHE A 123 -0.68 -4.90 14.43
N ARG A 124 -0.44 -3.73 15.07
CA ARG A 124 0.78 -3.42 15.83
C ARG A 124 2.09 -3.47 15.02
N VAL A 125 2.00 -3.31 13.70
CA VAL A 125 3.15 -3.29 12.79
C VAL A 125 3.19 -2.03 11.91
N PRO A 126 2.90 -0.82 12.43
CA PRO A 126 2.82 0.37 11.58
C PRO A 126 4.18 0.85 11.07
N GLN A 127 5.29 0.29 11.57
CA GLN A 127 6.66 0.64 11.21
C GLN A 127 6.95 0.41 9.72
N VAL A 128 6.22 -0.50 9.07
CA VAL A 128 6.33 -0.80 7.64
C VAL A 128 6.08 0.45 6.78
N MET A 129 5.13 1.29 7.18
CA MET A 129 4.62 2.37 6.34
C MET A 129 5.63 3.49 6.05
N PRO A 130 6.29 4.10 7.05
CA PRO A 130 7.26 5.15 6.76
C PRO A 130 8.45 4.67 5.92
N ALA A 131 8.93 3.45 6.15
CA ALA A 131 9.99 2.86 5.34
C ALA A 131 9.53 2.63 3.89
N ALA A 132 8.39 1.96 3.69
CA ALA A 132 7.86 1.67 2.36
C ALA A 132 7.48 2.95 1.59
N VAL A 133 6.79 3.90 2.23
CA VAL A 133 6.37 5.15 1.58
C VAL A 133 7.57 6.06 1.29
N GLY A 134 8.57 6.13 2.16
CA GLY A 134 9.84 6.82 1.89
C GLY A 134 10.59 6.25 0.67
N MET A 135 10.54 4.92 0.49
CA MET A 135 11.13 4.25 -0.67
C MET A 135 10.34 4.47 -1.97
N LEU A 136 9.00 4.49 -1.89
CA LEU A 136 8.16 4.45 -3.10
C LEU A 136 7.66 5.82 -3.56
N LYS A 137 7.48 6.76 -2.64
CA LYS A 137 6.77 8.02 -2.88
C LYS A 137 7.64 9.22 -2.53
N GLY A 138 7.14 10.40 -2.91
CA GLY A 138 7.72 11.68 -2.52
C GLY A 138 7.15 12.18 -1.18
N PRO A 139 7.70 13.29 -0.64
CA PRO A 139 7.33 13.81 0.68
C PRO A 139 5.84 14.13 0.85
N SER A 140 5.15 14.51 -0.22
CA SER A 140 3.71 14.78 -0.19
C SER A 140 2.87 13.58 0.27
N ALA A 141 3.34 12.35 0.05
CA ALA A 141 2.65 11.14 0.47
C ALA A 141 2.69 10.89 2.00
N TYR A 142 3.62 11.54 2.72
CA TYR A 142 3.77 11.31 4.16
C TYR A 142 2.57 11.80 4.94
N PHE A 143 1.92 12.88 4.47
CA PHE A 143 0.65 13.36 5.04
C PHE A 143 -0.42 12.28 5.05
N SER A 144 -0.46 11.40 4.05
CA SER A 144 -1.41 10.29 4.02
C SER A 144 -1.14 9.26 5.13
N VAL A 145 0.14 8.95 5.39
CA VAL A 145 0.56 8.08 6.50
C VAL A 145 0.19 8.71 7.85
N LEU A 146 0.42 10.01 8.01
CA LEU A 146 0.03 10.74 9.22
C LEU A 146 -1.49 10.72 9.43
N CYS A 147 -2.28 10.95 8.39
CA CYS A 147 -3.75 10.90 8.49
C CYS A 147 -4.23 9.53 9.00
N GLY A 148 -3.67 8.44 8.49
CA GLY A 148 -4.00 7.09 8.98
C GLY A 148 -3.58 6.86 10.43
N THR A 149 -2.40 7.39 10.81
CA THR A 149 -1.88 7.30 12.19
C THR A 149 -2.79 8.06 13.18
N VAL A 150 -3.16 9.30 12.85
CA VAL A 150 -4.08 10.11 13.68
C VAL A 150 -5.44 9.44 13.79
N THR A 151 -5.95 8.86 12.69
CA THR A 151 -7.20 8.11 12.71
C THR A 151 -7.13 6.96 13.71
N TYR A 152 -6.07 6.14 13.69
CA TYR A 152 -5.90 5.05 14.66
C TYR A 152 -5.88 5.53 16.11
N TYR A 153 -5.08 6.56 16.42
CA TYR A 153 -4.95 7.05 17.80
C TYR A 153 -6.22 7.71 18.32
N TYR A 154 -6.98 8.37 17.44
CA TYR A 154 -8.29 8.89 17.79
C TYR A 154 -9.24 7.76 18.19
N LEU A 155 -9.31 6.69 17.39
CA LEU A 155 -10.18 5.56 17.67
C LEU A 155 -9.80 4.82 18.95
N ARG A 156 -8.50 4.59 19.16
CA ARG A 156 -7.99 4.03 20.41
C ARG A 156 -8.31 4.93 21.61
N GLY A 157 -8.17 6.24 21.46
CA GLY A 157 -8.53 7.19 22.51
C GLY A 157 -10.01 7.18 22.87
N VAL A 158 -10.90 7.00 21.88
CA VAL A 158 -12.34 6.81 22.14
C VAL A 158 -12.57 5.50 22.90
N GLN A 159 -11.93 4.40 22.49
CA GLN A 159 -12.03 3.10 23.18
C GLN A 159 -11.57 3.19 24.64
N ASP A 160 -10.42 3.82 24.89
CA ASP A 160 -9.85 3.96 26.23
C ASP A 160 -10.71 4.86 27.15
N ASN A 161 -11.55 5.73 26.57
CA ASN A 161 -12.43 6.65 27.30
C ASN A 161 -13.93 6.31 27.15
N LEU A 162 -14.28 5.10 26.75
CA LEU A 162 -15.68 4.72 26.46
C LEU A 162 -16.65 5.05 27.59
N VAL A 163 -16.27 4.74 28.84
CA VAL A 163 -17.11 4.97 30.02
C VAL A 163 -17.53 6.43 30.13
N ASN A 164 -16.63 7.36 29.83
CA ASN A 164 -16.88 8.81 29.87
C ASN A 164 -17.80 9.27 28.73
N PHE A 165 -17.77 8.57 27.59
CA PHE A 165 -18.66 8.89 26.47
C PHE A 165 -20.06 8.30 26.66
N THR A 166 -20.19 7.17 27.34
CA THR A 166 -21.46 6.51 27.60
C THR A 166 -22.17 6.98 28.87
N SER A 167 -21.55 7.82 29.69
CA SER A 167 -22.19 8.38 30.90
C SER A 167 -23.43 9.19 30.51
N THR A 168 -24.55 8.97 31.20
CA THR A 168 -25.86 9.58 30.88
C THR A 168 -26.09 10.91 31.61
N GLU A 169 -25.10 11.42 32.35
CA GLU A 169 -25.23 12.68 33.08
C GLU A 169 -25.19 13.87 32.10
N GLU A 170 -26.35 14.48 31.84
CA GLU A 170 -26.55 15.55 30.85
C GLU A 170 -25.79 16.86 31.19
N THR A 171 -25.39 17.05 32.45
CA THR A 171 -24.61 18.21 32.92
C THR A 171 -23.13 18.17 32.51
N GLU A 172 -22.69 17.12 31.83
CA GLU A 172 -21.28 16.85 31.52
C GLU A 172 -20.87 17.16 30.06
N GLY A 173 -21.68 17.84 29.24
CA GLY A 173 -21.34 18.11 27.84
C GLY A 173 -19.95 18.77 27.64
N LEU A 174 -19.57 19.69 28.53
CA LEU A 174 -18.22 20.28 28.57
C LEU A 174 -17.14 19.28 29.04
N ALA A 175 -17.47 18.37 29.96
CA ALA A 175 -16.55 17.32 30.42
C ALA A 175 -16.30 16.27 29.32
N LYS A 176 -17.33 15.88 28.56
CA LYS A 176 -17.20 15.00 27.39
C LYS A 176 -16.40 15.65 26.26
N PHE A 177 -16.60 16.95 26.04
CA PHE A 177 -15.81 17.72 25.07
C PHE A 177 -14.33 17.82 25.48
N THR A 178 -14.06 18.12 26.75
CA THR A 178 -12.69 18.17 27.27
C THR A 178 -12.02 16.79 27.29
N ALA A 179 -12.75 15.72 27.60
CA ALA A 179 -12.27 14.34 27.48
C ALA A 179 -11.85 14.00 26.05
N ALA A 180 -12.66 14.40 25.07
CA ALA A 180 -12.34 14.21 23.66
C ALA A 180 -11.15 15.05 23.18
N LEU A 181 -10.98 16.29 23.66
CA LEU A 181 -9.77 17.08 23.38
C LEU A 181 -8.52 16.46 24.01
N LYS A 182 -8.67 15.87 25.20
CA LYS A 182 -7.58 15.17 25.91
C LYS A 182 -7.06 13.95 25.14
N ILE A 183 -7.87 13.35 24.26
CA ILE A 183 -7.41 12.28 23.34
C ILE A 183 -6.26 12.77 22.46
N PHE A 184 -6.29 14.03 22.03
CA PHE A 184 -5.22 14.59 21.18
C PHE A 184 -4.08 15.17 22.02
N THR A 185 -4.40 16.04 22.98
CA THR A 185 -3.38 16.79 23.73
C THR A 185 -2.63 15.93 24.74
N GLY A 186 -3.29 14.90 25.29
CA GLY A 186 -2.70 13.99 26.28
C GLY A 186 -1.89 12.84 25.67
N ASN A 187 -2.03 12.58 24.37
CA ASN A 187 -1.47 11.38 23.75
C ASN A 187 -0.04 11.62 23.24
N LYS A 188 0.92 11.57 24.17
CA LYS A 188 2.35 11.68 23.87
C LYS A 188 2.85 10.57 22.93
N GLU A 189 2.25 9.38 23.00
CA GLU A 189 2.56 8.24 22.13
C GLU A 189 2.28 8.58 20.66
N MET A 190 1.12 9.19 20.38
CA MET A 190 0.74 9.63 19.04
C MET A 190 1.78 10.59 18.45
N TYR A 191 2.19 11.61 19.20
CA TYR A 191 3.18 12.59 18.72
C TYR A 191 4.55 11.95 18.45
N LEU A 192 4.99 11.02 19.32
CA LEU A 192 6.20 10.23 19.09
C LEU A 192 6.12 9.45 17.77
N VAL A 193 5.02 8.73 17.53
CA VAL A 193 4.84 7.94 16.30
C VAL A 193 4.80 8.84 15.06
N LEU A 194 4.06 9.95 15.10
CA LEU A 194 3.99 10.89 13.99
C LEU A 194 5.38 11.46 13.64
N ALA A 195 6.14 11.89 14.65
CA ALA A 195 7.50 12.40 14.46
C ALA A 195 8.43 11.31 13.92
N ALA A 196 8.40 10.10 14.49
CA ALA A 196 9.20 8.97 14.04
C ALA A 196 8.92 8.62 12.58
N PHE A 197 7.64 8.62 12.17
CA PHE A 197 7.22 8.29 10.81
C PHE A 197 7.67 9.35 9.81
N LEU A 198 7.53 10.63 10.15
CA LEU A 198 8.00 11.72 9.31
C LEU A 198 9.52 11.67 9.10
N VAL A 199 10.28 11.62 10.20
CA VAL A 199 11.75 11.60 10.17
C VAL A 199 12.25 10.39 9.40
N THR A 200 11.69 9.20 9.66
CA THR A 200 12.08 7.98 8.95
C THR A 200 11.78 8.07 7.46
N SER A 201 10.56 8.48 7.08
CA SER A 201 10.17 8.57 5.67
C SER A 201 11.06 9.56 4.91
N LEU A 202 11.37 10.70 5.53
CA LEU A 202 12.22 11.73 4.94
C LEU A 202 13.67 11.25 4.80
N THR A 203 14.26 10.63 5.83
CA THR A 203 15.61 10.07 5.78
C THR A 203 15.73 9.02 4.69
N VAL A 204 14.79 8.08 4.62
CA VAL A 204 14.74 7.04 3.58
C VAL A 204 14.70 7.68 2.19
N TYR A 205 13.85 8.69 1.99
CA TYR A 205 13.74 9.38 0.71
C TYR A 205 15.03 10.12 0.31
N LEU A 206 15.68 10.80 1.26
CA LEU A 206 16.92 11.50 1.01
C LEU A 206 18.05 10.55 0.62
N ILE A 207 18.19 9.41 1.31
CA ILE A 207 19.23 8.41 1.02
C ILE A 207 18.97 7.73 -0.32
N ARG A 208 17.71 7.36 -0.60
CA ARG A 208 17.31 6.70 -1.85
C ARG A 208 17.68 7.49 -3.10
N ARG A 209 17.71 8.81 -3.00
CA ARG A 209 18.03 9.73 -4.09
C ARG A 209 19.52 9.97 -4.31
N GLN A 210 20.38 9.49 -3.40
CA GLN A 210 21.82 9.66 -3.53
C GLN A 210 22.38 8.79 -4.66
N ALA A 211 23.44 9.27 -5.32
CA ALA A 211 24.11 8.57 -6.42
C ALA A 211 25.03 7.41 -5.97
N ILE A 212 24.67 6.74 -4.87
CA ILE A 212 25.47 5.66 -4.25
C ILE A 212 25.04 4.31 -4.83
N SER A 213 25.96 3.34 -4.89
CA SER A 213 25.60 1.94 -5.17
C SER A 213 24.64 1.41 -4.10
N HIS A 214 23.63 0.63 -4.51
CA HIS A 214 22.63 0.07 -3.61
C HIS A 214 21.89 1.09 -2.73
N ALA A 215 21.67 2.33 -3.21
CA ALA A 215 21.03 3.41 -2.45
C ALA A 215 19.68 3.01 -1.83
N TRP A 216 18.86 2.20 -2.52
CA TRP A 216 17.59 1.71 -1.98
C TRP A 216 17.77 0.78 -0.78
N ARG A 217 18.75 -0.13 -0.84
CA ARG A 217 19.07 -1.04 0.27
C ARG A 217 19.60 -0.28 1.47
N ALA A 218 20.51 0.67 1.22
CA ALA A 218 21.04 1.54 2.25
C ALA A 218 19.93 2.37 2.91
N ALA A 219 19.03 2.97 2.11
CA ALA A 219 17.90 3.74 2.61
C ALA A 219 16.97 2.89 3.50
N MET A 220 16.65 1.67 3.09
CA MET A 220 15.83 0.74 3.87
C MET A 220 16.47 0.42 5.23
N VAL A 221 17.75 0.04 5.25
CA VAL A 221 18.46 -0.35 6.48
C VAL A 221 18.58 0.84 7.42
N VAL A 222 19.08 1.98 6.92
CA VAL A 222 19.29 3.19 7.74
C VAL A 222 17.96 3.71 8.26
N GLY A 223 16.91 3.72 7.44
CA GLY A 223 15.57 4.14 7.85
C GLY A 223 15.00 3.29 8.99
N ASN A 224 15.05 1.97 8.86
CA ASN A 224 14.54 1.06 9.88
C ASN A 224 15.36 1.11 11.17
N VAL A 225 16.68 1.22 11.09
CA VAL A 225 17.54 1.38 12.28
C VAL A 225 17.24 2.71 12.98
N LEU A 226 17.12 3.80 12.23
CA LEU A 226 16.76 5.11 12.78
C LEU A 226 15.39 5.05 13.48
N GLN A 227 14.42 4.42 12.84
CA GLN A 227 13.08 4.25 13.39
C GLN A 227 13.09 3.42 14.69
N LEU A 228 13.87 2.34 14.73
CA LEU A 228 14.07 1.53 15.93
C LEU A 228 14.64 2.36 17.08
N ILE A 229 15.68 3.16 16.81
CA ILE A 229 16.31 4.02 17.82
C ILE A 229 15.30 5.04 18.38
N ILE A 230 14.56 5.73 17.50
CA ILE A 230 13.56 6.72 17.91
C ILE A 230 12.49 6.08 18.80
N PHE A 231 12.00 4.88 18.44
CA PHE A 231 10.99 4.20 19.25
C PHE A 231 11.53 3.64 20.56
N LEU A 232 12.74 3.09 20.59
CA LEU A 232 13.35 2.63 21.83
C LEU A 232 13.50 3.77 22.83
N LEU A 233 14.12 4.87 22.40
CA LEU A 233 14.30 6.04 23.25
C LEU A 233 12.95 6.65 23.65
N GLY A 234 12.04 6.82 22.69
CA GLY A 234 10.73 7.41 22.94
C GLY A 234 9.88 6.59 23.90
N TYR A 235 9.82 5.26 23.76
CA TYR A 235 9.02 4.42 24.66
C TYR A 235 9.63 4.28 26.05
N ILE A 236 10.96 4.32 26.18
CA ILE A 236 11.60 4.39 27.51
C ILE A 236 11.25 5.72 28.20
N LEU A 237 11.33 6.85 27.47
CA LEU A 237 11.01 8.18 28.02
C LEU A 237 9.53 8.35 28.39
N LEU A 238 8.64 7.62 27.70
CA LEU A 238 7.20 7.63 27.96
C LEU A 238 6.75 6.54 28.95
N ASP A 239 7.68 5.74 29.48
CA ASP A 239 7.40 4.60 30.35
C ASP A 239 6.45 3.55 29.74
N LEU A 240 6.57 3.32 28.43
CA LEU A 240 5.77 2.37 27.63
C LEU A 240 6.62 1.19 27.17
N THR A 241 7.32 0.56 28.11
CA THR A 241 8.28 -0.52 27.83
C THR A 241 7.63 -1.80 27.29
N ASP A 242 6.33 -2.00 27.54
CA ASP A 242 5.51 -3.10 26.99
C ASP A 242 5.46 -3.09 25.45
N ARG A 243 5.63 -1.91 24.82
CA ARG A 243 5.57 -1.73 23.37
C ARG A 243 6.86 -2.10 22.66
N ILE A 244 7.99 -2.16 23.36
CA ILE A 244 9.31 -2.34 22.75
C ILE A 244 9.40 -3.66 21.96
N LEU A 245 8.85 -4.76 22.49
CA LEU A 245 8.88 -6.05 21.80
C LEU A 245 8.13 -6.00 20.45
N TRP A 246 7.00 -5.30 20.42
CA TRP A 246 6.23 -5.09 19.18
C TRP A 246 6.97 -4.21 18.17
N VAL A 247 7.80 -3.27 18.63
CA VAL A 247 8.66 -2.47 17.74
C VAL A 247 9.66 -3.36 17.01
N PHE A 248 10.35 -4.26 17.71
CA PHE A 248 11.31 -5.17 17.07
C PHE A 248 10.64 -6.06 16.01
N ALA A 249 9.48 -6.63 16.35
CA ALA A 249 8.70 -7.43 15.41
C ALA A 249 8.26 -6.60 14.18
N GLY A 250 7.76 -5.39 14.41
CA GLY A 250 7.33 -4.48 13.35
C GLY A 250 8.48 -4.04 12.43
N ILE A 251 9.68 -3.79 12.98
CA ILE A 251 10.88 -3.46 12.20
C ILE A 251 11.34 -4.65 11.36
N LEU A 252 11.31 -5.87 11.90
CA LEU A 252 11.66 -7.08 11.14
C LEU A 252 10.71 -7.28 9.95
N ILE A 253 9.41 -7.11 10.17
CA ILE A 253 8.39 -7.19 9.12
C ILE A 253 8.58 -6.06 8.10
N SER A 254 8.85 -4.84 8.55
CA SER A 254 9.16 -3.68 7.68
C SER A 254 10.33 -3.98 6.76
N MET A 255 11.44 -4.50 7.30
CA MET A 255 12.60 -4.93 6.51
C MET A 255 12.20 -5.98 5.47
N ALA A 256 11.47 -7.03 5.86
CA ALA A 256 11.03 -8.07 4.93
C ALA A 256 10.15 -7.51 3.79
N VAL A 257 9.19 -6.64 4.11
CA VAL A 257 8.31 -6.00 3.12
C VAL A 257 9.11 -5.10 2.18
N CYS A 258 10.01 -4.27 2.72
CA CYS A 258 10.85 -3.39 1.91
C CYS A 258 11.80 -4.18 0.99
N LEU A 259 12.31 -5.34 1.42
CA LEU A 259 13.10 -6.25 0.58
C LEU A 259 12.30 -6.79 -0.60
N VAL A 260 11.05 -7.20 -0.36
CA VAL A 260 10.13 -7.62 -1.41
C VAL A 260 9.87 -6.46 -2.38
N LEU A 261 9.59 -5.26 -1.87
CA LEU A 261 9.37 -4.07 -2.69
C LEU A 261 10.59 -3.73 -3.57
N GLU A 262 11.79 -3.76 -2.99
CA GLU A 262 13.03 -3.53 -3.73
C GLU A 262 13.21 -4.58 -4.84
N PHE A 263 12.97 -5.86 -4.56
CA PHE A 263 13.08 -6.93 -5.56
C PHE A 263 12.12 -6.72 -6.74
N PHE A 264 10.88 -6.31 -6.47
CA PHE A 264 9.88 -6.11 -7.53
C PHE A 264 10.07 -4.81 -8.31
N LEU A 265 10.53 -3.73 -7.67
CA LEU A 265 10.52 -2.39 -8.25
C LEU A 265 11.91 -1.86 -8.63
N TYR A 266 12.96 -2.32 -7.95
CA TYR A 266 14.31 -1.76 -8.05
C TYR A 266 15.40 -2.85 -8.09
N ASN A 267 15.33 -3.69 -9.13
CA ASN A 267 16.29 -4.78 -9.35
C ASN A 267 17.36 -4.38 -10.39
N LEU A 268 18.46 -3.79 -9.90
CA LEU A 268 19.61 -3.34 -10.69
C LEU A 268 20.81 -4.27 -10.51
N ASP A 269 21.57 -4.47 -11.60
CA ASP A 269 22.84 -5.21 -11.58
C ASP A 269 24.00 -4.21 -11.40
N TYR A 270 24.45 -4.06 -10.16
CA TYR A 270 25.58 -3.18 -9.84
C TYR A 270 26.95 -3.79 -10.18
N SER A 271 27.03 -5.06 -10.61
CA SER A 271 28.30 -5.66 -11.06
C SER A 271 28.68 -5.23 -12.48
N ARG A 272 27.70 -4.79 -13.29
CA ARG A 272 27.87 -4.35 -14.68
C ARG A 272 27.69 -2.84 -14.84
N VAL A 273 28.24 -2.07 -13.92
CA VAL A 273 28.14 -0.59 -13.97
C VAL A 273 29.06 -0.07 -15.07
N GLU A 274 28.48 0.65 -16.03
CA GLU A 274 29.20 1.31 -17.11
C GLU A 274 29.25 2.81 -16.85
N ARG A 275 30.42 3.42 -17.05
CA ARG A 275 30.61 4.87 -16.99
C ARG A 275 30.97 5.34 -18.38
N VAL A 276 30.05 6.05 -19.01
CA VAL A 276 30.18 6.52 -20.40
C VAL A 276 30.22 8.04 -20.41
N GLN A 277 30.92 8.56 -21.41
CA GLN A 277 31.13 9.99 -21.61
C GLN A 277 30.51 10.33 -22.96
N PHE A 278 29.63 11.33 -22.99
CA PHE A 278 29.08 11.86 -24.22
C PHE A 278 29.49 13.32 -24.34
N GLU A 279 29.83 13.74 -25.53
CA GLU A 279 30.11 15.13 -25.87
C GLU A 279 29.12 15.55 -26.96
N ASP A 280 28.58 16.75 -26.81
CA ASP A 280 27.80 17.47 -27.82
C ASP A 280 28.39 18.88 -27.95
N ASP A 281 27.96 19.65 -28.95
CA ASP A 281 28.52 20.96 -29.29
C ASP A 281 28.52 21.94 -28.10
N GLU A 282 27.60 21.78 -27.14
CA GLU A 282 27.47 22.63 -25.95
C GLU A 282 27.90 21.96 -24.63
N TYR A 283 27.95 20.63 -24.53
CA TYR A 283 28.07 19.95 -23.23
C TYR A 283 28.86 18.64 -23.24
N TYR A 284 29.62 18.42 -22.16
CA TYR A 284 30.17 17.10 -21.77
C TYR A 284 29.29 16.44 -20.70
N TYR A 285 28.75 15.26 -21.00
CA TYR A 285 27.93 14.45 -20.09
C TYR A 285 28.73 13.28 -19.51
N PHE A 286 28.77 13.20 -18.18
CA PHE A 286 29.27 12.03 -17.45
C PHE A 286 28.09 11.19 -16.98
N VAL A 287 27.87 10.03 -17.61
CA VAL A 287 26.69 9.18 -17.33
C VAL A 287 27.12 7.88 -16.68
N LYS A 288 26.46 7.53 -15.57
CA LYS A 288 26.55 6.21 -14.93
C LYS A 288 25.36 5.35 -15.34
N ALA A 289 25.59 4.37 -16.21
CA ALA A 289 24.58 3.40 -16.60
C ALA A 289 24.63 2.18 -15.67
N VAL A 290 23.49 1.84 -15.07
CA VAL A 290 23.34 0.62 -14.26
C VAL A 290 22.28 -0.26 -14.92
N PRO A 291 22.64 -1.42 -15.49
CA PRO A 291 21.69 -2.26 -16.17
C PRO A 291 20.69 -2.87 -15.19
N LYS A 292 19.47 -3.11 -15.66
CA LYS A 292 18.45 -3.86 -14.92
C LYS A 292 18.71 -5.36 -15.10
N VAL A 293 18.50 -6.14 -14.05
CA VAL A 293 18.63 -7.60 -14.14
C VAL A 293 17.46 -8.15 -14.97
N PHE A 294 17.75 -8.69 -16.16
CA PHE A 294 16.78 -9.39 -17.01
C PHE A 294 17.17 -10.86 -17.18
N VAL A 295 16.17 -11.74 -17.18
CA VAL A 295 16.34 -13.12 -17.64
C VAL A 295 16.05 -13.13 -19.13
N ALA A 296 17.01 -13.53 -19.94
CA ALA A 296 16.79 -13.75 -21.37
C ALA A 296 15.61 -14.74 -21.53
N LYS A 297 14.58 -14.37 -22.28
CA LYS A 297 13.48 -15.29 -22.59
C LYS A 297 14.09 -16.56 -23.18
N LYS A 298 13.81 -17.71 -22.57
CA LYS A 298 14.24 -19.01 -23.07
C LYS A 298 13.81 -19.10 -24.54
N GLU A 299 14.76 -19.04 -25.47
CA GLU A 299 14.46 -19.14 -26.89
C GLU A 299 13.67 -20.42 -27.12
N LYS A 300 12.46 -20.29 -27.66
CA LYS A 300 11.68 -21.46 -28.05
C LYS A 300 12.42 -22.11 -29.23
N ARG A 301 13.32 -23.07 -28.95
CA ARG A 301 13.86 -23.94 -29.99
C ARG A 301 12.70 -24.71 -30.61
N VAL A 302 12.37 -24.37 -31.85
CA VAL A 302 11.43 -25.14 -32.66
C VAL A 302 12.05 -26.52 -32.87
N LYS A 303 11.56 -27.52 -32.13
CA LYS A 303 12.09 -28.90 -32.20
C LYS A 303 11.71 -29.61 -33.49
N ARG A 304 10.61 -29.20 -34.13
CA ARG A 304 10.13 -29.77 -35.39
C ARG A 304 9.25 -28.75 -36.11
N ILE A 305 9.66 -28.37 -37.32
CA ILE A 305 8.75 -27.73 -38.28
C ILE A 305 8.15 -28.89 -39.07
N THR A 306 6.89 -29.22 -38.83
CA THR A 306 6.19 -30.16 -39.70
C THR A 306 5.98 -29.45 -41.03
N ALA A 307 6.72 -29.86 -42.06
CA ALA A 307 6.42 -29.42 -43.42
C ALA A 307 4.96 -29.78 -43.69
N ARG A 308 4.13 -28.78 -43.99
CA ARG A 308 2.79 -29.03 -44.50
C ARG A 308 3.00 -29.92 -45.72
N LYS A 309 2.51 -31.16 -45.66
CA LYS A 309 2.47 -32.04 -46.83
C LYS A 309 1.83 -31.17 -47.92
N ARG A 310 2.56 -30.85 -48.99
CA ARG A 310 1.91 -30.54 -50.26
C ARG A 310 1.15 -31.82 -50.56
N THR A 311 -0.12 -31.87 -50.18
CA THR A 311 -1.07 -32.76 -50.82
C THR A 311 -1.04 -32.29 -52.25
N THR A 312 -0.25 -32.98 -53.07
CA THR A 312 -0.49 -33.06 -54.50
C THR A 312 -1.83 -33.78 -54.59
N VAL A 313 -2.91 -33.06 -54.34
CA VAL A 313 -4.25 -33.55 -54.64
C VAL A 313 -4.22 -33.76 -56.15
N GLY A 314 -4.40 -35.00 -56.59
CA GLY A 314 -4.47 -35.28 -58.01
C GLY A 314 -5.57 -34.43 -58.61
N ARG A 315 -5.36 -33.84 -59.80
CA ARG A 315 -6.36 -32.96 -60.46
C ARG A 315 -7.78 -33.56 -60.48
N ARG A 316 -7.89 -34.90 -60.47
CA ARG A 316 -9.16 -35.64 -60.38
C ARG A 316 -9.88 -35.50 -59.04
N GLU A 317 -9.19 -35.63 -57.90
CA GLU A 317 -9.81 -35.45 -56.58
C GLU A 317 -10.26 -34.01 -56.37
N LEU A 318 -9.51 -33.05 -56.91
CA LEU A 318 -9.84 -31.62 -56.80
C LEU A 318 -11.04 -31.22 -57.67
N ALA A 319 -11.27 -31.91 -58.79
CA ALA A 319 -12.44 -31.70 -59.65
C ALA A 319 -13.73 -32.25 -59.03
N GLU A 320 -13.61 -33.39 -58.35
CA GLU A 320 -14.71 -34.06 -57.64
C GLU A 320 -15.11 -33.28 -56.37
N GLU A 321 -14.15 -32.66 -55.67
CA GLU A 321 -14.41 -31.84 -54.48
C GLU A 321 -14.95 -30.43 -54.82
N LEU A 322 -14.72 -29.94 -56.04
CA LEU A 322 -15.17 -28.62 -56.52
C LEU A 322 -16.37 -28.68 -57.48
N ASP A 323 -16.91 -29.87 -57.76
CA ASP A 323 -18.08 -30.09 -58.63
C ASP A 323 -17.88 -29.52 -60.06
N ILE A 324 -16.67 -29.70 -60.61
CA ILE A 324 -16.29 -29.22 -61.95
C ILE A 324 -16.33 -30.40 -62.94
N ASP A 325 -17.06 -30.24 -64.05
CA ASP A 325 -17.13 -31.25 -65.12
C ASP A 325 -15.73 -31.66 -65.61
N GLN A 326 -15.46 -32.96 -65.59
CA GLN A 326 -14.14 -33.53 -65.92
C GLN A 326 -13.67 -33.22 -67.36
N ASP A 327 -14.59 -32.88 -68.26
CA ASP A 327 -14.32 -32.59 -69.67
C ASP A 327 -13.72 -31.18 -69.90
N LEU A 328 -13.60 -30.35 -68.85
CA LEU A 328 -12.97 -29.02 -68.91
C LEU A 328 -11.47 -29.03 -68.53
N LEU A 329 -10.88 -30.22 -68.28
CA LEU A 329 -9.52 -30.36 -67.71
C LEU A 329 -8.46 -30.91 -68.68
N ASP A 330 -8.71 -30.91 -69.99
CA ASP A 330 -7.72 -31.23 -71.03
C ASP A 330 -6.85 -30.02 -71.44
#